data_AF-K3YTR7-F1
#
_entry.id   AF-K3YTR7-F1
#
_cell.length_a   1.000
_cell.length_b   1.000
_cell.length_c   1.000
_cell.angle_alpha   90.00
_cell.angle_beta   90.00
_cell.angle_gamma   90.00
#
_symmetry.space_group_name_H-M   'P 1'
#
loop_
_entity.id
_entity.type
_entity.pdbx_description
1 polymer ?
#
loop_
_entity_poly.entity_id
_entity_poly.type
_entity_poly.pdbx_seq_one_letter_code
_entity_poly.pdbx_strand_id
1 'polypeptide(L)'
;MSIVEVPSPKDPEIVESLLLDLLDPENKAYALSVLPKRREMFNDLALKLWYSFGTIAALVQEIVSVYPALSPPTLSASAATRVCNALALLQTVAAHPETRTPFLEAGIPFYLFPFLNTTSEAKSFEHLRVTSLGVLGALAKVDDTEVVKFLLKSEVIPLCLRIMETGCELSKTVATFIVHKIMLDEVGLHHICATPEYFFQAASVLANMVIALTEQPSTRLLKHVICCYLRLTDDPRACTALRTHLPEALRNGTFDSCLRVVEDPAWLSNEALCCSLFPFGWPVCVMQARRCSVCISTALCIHSWFGPFQVLPGSMDGEVIWARCEICSRFQHFSFLGGQIPTKFWRPFA
;
A
#
# COMPACT_ATOMS: atom_id res chain seq x y z
N MET A 1 43.56 19.55 -22.76
CA MET A 1 42.14 19.22 -22.55
C MET A 1 42.12 17.76 -22.13
N SER A 2 42.28 17.53 -20.83
CA SER A 2 42.41 16.17 -20.28
C SER A 2 41.03 15.55 -20.31
N ILE A 3 40.91 14.43 -21.02
CA ILE A 3 39.72 13.58 -20.97
C ILE A 3 39.62 13.09 -19.54
N VAL A 4 38.64 13.60 -18.78
CA VAL A 4 38.30 13.03 -17.48
C VAL A 4 37.69 11.67 -17.80
N GLU A 5 38.50 10.63 -17.75
CA GLU A 5 38.01 9.25 -17.76
C GLU A 5 37.07 9.10 -16.57
N VAL A 6 35.78 8.89 -16.87
CA VAL A 6 34.79 8.52 -15.86
C VAL A 6 35.16 7.10 -15.42
N PRO A 7 35.60 6.88 -14.17
CA PRO A 7 36.16 5.60 -13.80
C PRO A 7 35.08 4.51 -13.79
N SER A 8 35.51 3.32 -14.21
CA SER A 8 34.69 2.13 -14.41
C SER A 8 33.91 1.77 -13.14
N PRO A 9 32.62 1.39 -13.25
CA PRO A 9 31.70 1.20 -12.12
C PRO A 9 31.99 0.04 -11.16
N LYS A 10 33.14 -0.64 -11.27
CA LYS A 10 33.48 -1.84 -10.48
C LYS A 10 34.57 -1.63 -9.43
N ASP A 11 35.13 -0.42 -9.30
CA ASP A 11 36.17 -0.19 -8.29
C ASP A 11 35.56 0.18 -6.92
N PRO A 12 35.74 -0.67 -5.88
CA PRO A 12 35.29 -0.37 -4.52
C PRO A 12 35.92 0.91 -3.95
N GLU A 13 37.08 1.32 -4.49
CA GLU A 13 37.78 2.56 -4.15
C GLU A 13 36.96 3.82 -4.45
N ILE A 14 36.10 3.78 -5.48
CA ILE A 14 35.27 4.94 -5.86
C ILE A 14 34.22 5.23 -4.77
N VAL A 15 33.64 4.18 -4.17
CA VAL A 15 32.64 4.34 -3.10
C VAL A 15 33.29 4.95 -1.87
N GLU A 16 34.46 4.45 -1.48
CA GLU A 16 35.18 4.92 -0.31
C GLU A 16 35.61 6.38 -0.47
N SER A 17 36.12 6.76 -1.66
CA SER A 17 36.39 8.16 -1.99
C SER A 17 35.14 9.03 -1.86
N LEU A 18 34.01 8.60 -2.44
CA LEU A 18 32.77 9.37 -2.37
C LEU A 18 32.20 9.47 -0.95
N LEU A 19 32.44 8.47 -0.09
CA LEU A 19 32.05 8.51 1.32
C LEU A 19 32.92 9.49 2.11
N LEU A 20 34.21 9.58 1.80
CA LEU A 20 35.10 10.61 2.36
C LEU A 20 34.68 12.01 1.89
N ASP A 21 34.32 12.15 0.61
CA ASP A 21 33.81 13.40 0.04
C ASP A 21 32.51 13.87 0.71
N LEU A 22 31.70 12.97 1.29
CA LEU A 22 30.53 13.37 2.09
C LEU A 22 30.92 14.11 3.38
N LEU A 23 32.14 13.97 3.87
CA LEU A 23 32.63 14.67 5.07
C LEU A 23 33.26 16.01 4.71
N ASP A 24 33.74 16.17 3.49
CA ASP A 24 34.36 17.39 2.98
C ASP A 24 33.31 18.41 2.51
N PRO A 25 33.20 19.61 3.12
CA PRO A 25 32.25 20.64 2.70
C PRO A 25 32.32 21.03 1.22
N GLU A 26 33.50 20.98 0.60
CA GLU A 26 33.70 21.37 -0.80
C GLU A 26 33.17 20.29 -1.76
N ASN A 27 33.42 19.02 -1.43
CA ASN A 27 33.08 17.88 -2.29
C ASN A 27 31.73 17.22 -1.94
N LYS A 28 31.15 17.51 -0.78
CA LYS A 28 29.88 16.93 -0.30
C LYS A 28 28.73 17.07 -1.28
N ALA A 29 28.59 18.22 -1.92
CA ALA A 29 27.52 18.45 -2.90
C ALA A 29 27.66 17.53 -4.13
N TYR A 30 28.90 17.29 -4.59
CA TYR A 30 29.18 16.37 -5.68
C TYR A 30 28.88 14.92 -5.26
N ALA A 31 29.39 14.49 -4.10
CA ALA A 31 29.16 13.15 -3.57
C ALA A 31 27.67 12.81 -3.42
N LEU A 32 26.89 13.74 -2.85
CA LEU A 32 25.43 13.62 -2.74
C LEU A 32 24.75 13.51 -4.12
N SER A 33 25.30 14.13 -5.17
CA SER A 33 24.70 14.03 -6.51
C SER A 33 24.96 12.70 -7.23
N VAL A 34 26.01 11.97 -6.82
CA VAL A 34 26.49 10.75 -7.46
C VAL A 34 26.05 9.49 -6.72
N LEU A 35 26.25 9.42 -5.40
CA LEU A 35 26.01 8.21 -4.61
C LEU A 35 24.57 7.67 -4.73
N PRO A 36 23.50 8.47 -4.60
CA PRO A 36 22.13 7.96 -4.70
C PRO A 36 21.81 7.35 -6.06
N LYS A 37 22.40 7.87 -7.15
CA LYS A 37 22.17 7.38 -8.52
C LYS A 37 22.83 6.05 -8.79
N ARG A 38 23.90 5.73 -8.05
CA ARG A 38 24.67 4.50 -8.18
C ARG A 38 24.39 3.49 -7.07
N ARG A 39 23.40 3.75 -6.21
CA ARG A 39 23.10 2.92 -5.03
C ARG A 39 22.81 1.44 -5.34
N GLU A 40 22.26 1.15 -6.52
CA GLU A 40 21.97 -0.25 -6.96
C GLU A 40 23.24 -1.01 -7.38
N MET A 41 24.33 -0.29 -7.66
CA MET A 41 25.60 -0.87 -8.09
C MET A 41 26.45 -1.33 -6.91
N PHE A 42 26.09 -0.91 -5.69
CA PHE A 42 26.86 -1.08 -4.48
C PHE A 42 26.06 -1.91 -3.47
N ASN A 43 26.28 -3.23 -3.50
CA ASN A 43 25.53 -4.19 -2.69
C ASN A 43 25.64 -3.95 -1.17
N ASP A 44 26.70 -3.30 -0.70
CA ASP A 44 27.00 -3.03 0.71
C ASP A 44 26.94 -1.54 1.09
N LEU A 45 26.37 -0.68 0.23
CA LEU A 45 26.36 0.77 0.46
C LEU A 45 25.71 1.16 1.79
N ALA A 46 24.63 0.49 2.20
CA ALA A 46 23.97 0.77 3.48
C ALA A 46 24.91 0.54 4.67
N LEU A 47 25.64 -0.58 4.66
CA LEU A 47 26.62 -0.91 5.69
C LEU A 47 27.75 0.11 5.69
N LYS A 48 28.29 0.43 4.50
CA LYS A 48 29.36 1.43 4.37
C LYS A 48 28.92 2.79 4.89
N LEU A 49 27.73 3.28 4.51
CA LEU A 49 27.18 4.56 4.99
C LEU A 49 26.98 4.60 6.51
N TRP A 50 26.57 3.48 7.11
CA TRP A 50 26.28 3.40 8.55
C TRP A 50 27.56 3.33 9.38
N TYR A 51 28.51 2.50 8.97
CA TYR A 51 29.72 2.23 9.75
C TYR A 51 30.89 3.14 9.41
N SER A 52 30.82 3.94 8.34
CA SER A 52 31.82 4.98 8.06
C SER A 52 31.70 6.13 9.05
N PHE A 53 32.84 6.56 9.58
CA PHE A 53 32.91 7.60 10.60
C PHE A 53 32.30 8.91 10.10
N GLY A 54 31.35 9.47 10.86
CA GLY A 54 30.76 10.78 10.61
C GLY A 54 29.76 10.86 9.45
N THR A 55 29.57 9.80 8.66
CA THR A 55 28.75 9.86 7.44
C THR A 55 27.26 10.07 7.76
N ILE A 56 26.68 9.31 8.69
CA ILE A 56 25.30 9.53 9.12
C ILE A 56 25.11 10.93 9.72
N ALA A 57 26.08 11.42 10.50
CA ALA A 57 26.03 12.78 11.05
C ALA A 57 26.05 13.84 9.95
N ALA A 58 26.85 13.65 8.90
CA ALA A 58 26.88 14.54 7.74
C ALA A 58 25.55 14.54 6.97
N LEU A 59 24.89 13.38 6.82
CA LEU A 59 23.56 13.28 6.21
C LEU A 59 22.47 13.96 7.06
N VAL A 60 22.51 13.80 8.38
CA VAL A 60 21.60 14.50 9.31
C VAL A 60 21.86 16.01 9.30
N GLN A 61 23.11 16.44 9.16
CA GLN A 61 23.45 17.87 9.02
C GLN A 61 22.79 18.48 7.78
N GLU A 62 22.76 17.77 6.64
CA GLU A 62 22.05 18.23 5.44
C GLU A 62 20.54 18.42 5.69
N ILE A 63 19.92 17.52 6.46
CA ILE A 63 18.51 17.67 6.87
C ILE A 63 18.32 18.94 7.71
N VAL A 64 19.09 19.09 8.79
CA VAL A 64 18.93 20.19 9.74
C VAL A 64 19.24 21.55 9.10
N SER A 65 20.17 21.59 8.14
CA SER A 65 20.52 22.82 7.41
C SER A 65 19.35 23.45 6.65
N VAL A 66 18.34 22.65 6.31
CA VAL A 66 17.15 23.09 5.56
C VAL A 66 16.04 23.61 6.47
N TYR A 67 16.07 23.31 7.78
CA TYR A 67 15.01 23.68 8.72
C TYR A 67 14.65 25.18 8.73
N PRO A 68 15.62 26.12 8.71
CA PRO A 68 15.30 27.54 8.67
C PRO A 68 14.50 27.98 7.43
N ALA A 69 14.58 27.23 6.33
CA ALA A 69 13.87 27.52 5.08
C ALA A 69 12.49 26.86 4.99
N LEU A 70 12.05 26.13 6.03
CA LEU A 70 10.72 25.53 6.08
C LEU A 70 9.64 26.54 6.49
N SER A 71 10.00 27.47 7.38
CA SER A 71 9.10 28.52 7.89
C SER A 71 9.90 29.82 8.15
N PRO A 72 9.75 30.86 7.32
CA PRO A 72 8.89 30.94 6.13
C PRO A 72 9.35 29.99 5.00
N PRO A 73 8.45 29.58 4.09
CA PRO A 73 8.75 28.56 3.08
C PRO A 73 9.61 29.11 1.93
N THR A 74 10.92 29.26 2.17
CA THR A 74 11.89 29.87 1.25
C THR A 74 12.84 28.84 0.60
N LEU A 75 12.52 27.55 0.72
CA LEU A 75 13.33 26.46 0.20
C LEU A 75 13.49 26.49 -1.32
N SER A 76 14.73 26.72 -1.77
CA SER A 76 15.08 26.70 -3.19
C SER A 76 15.08 25.29 -3.79
N ALA A 77 14.94 25.21 -5.12
CA ALA A 77 14.94 23.92 -5.83
C ALA A 77 16.29 23.18 -5.72
N SER A 78 17.41 23.91 -5.73
CA SER A 78 18.75 23.32 -5.58
C SER A 78 18.98 22.76 -4.18
N ALA A 79 18.57 23.51 -3.14
CA ALA A 79 18.65 23.05 -1.75
C ALA A 79 17.73 21.83 -1.51
N ALA A 80 16.49 21.86 -2.03
CA ALA A 80 15.57 20.72 -1.97
C ALA A 80 16.17 19.47 -2.64
N THR A 81 16.77 19.60 -3.83
CA THR A 81 17.41 18.48 -4.52
C THR A 81 18.57 17.91 -3.73
N ARG A 82 19.41 18.78 -3.15
CA ARG A 82 20.56 18.37 -2.33
C ARG A 82 20.15 17.59 -1.09
N VAL A 83 19.16 18.07 -0.33
CA VAL A 83 18.66 17.33 0.85
C VAL A 83 17.93 16.05 0.44
N CYS A 84 17.19 16.04 -0.68
CA CYS A 84 16.52 14.83 -1.17
C CYS A 84 17.54 13.74 -1.56
N ASN A 85 18.71 14.12 -2.08
CA ASN A 85 19.80 13.17 -2.30
C ASN A 85 20.31 12.56 -0.99
N ALA A 86 20.45 13.35 0.08
CA ALA A 86 20.81 12.83 1.40
C ALA A 86 19.72 11.88 1.95
N LEU A 87 18.44 12.27 1.81
CA LEU A 87 17.30 11.42 2.18
C LEU A 87 17.29 10.10 1.41
N ALA A 88 17.67 10.09 0.13
CA ALA A 88 17.76 8.87 -0.67
C ALA A 88 18.85 7.90 -0.16
N LEU A 89 19.94 8.41 0.43
CA LEU A 89 20.95 7.58 1.10
C LEU A 89 20.42 7.04 2.43
N LEU A 90 19.74 7.86 3.22
CA LEU A 90 19.08 7.41 4.45
C LEU A 90 17.98 6.37 4.18
N GLN A 91 17.28 6.48 3.05
CA GLN A 91 16.34 5.46 2.58
C GLN A 91 17.05 4.11 2.34
N THR A 92 18.25 4.12 1.75
CA THR A 92 19.07 2.92 1.55
C THR A 92 19.46 2.29 2.89
N VAL A 93 19.87 3.10 3.86
CA VAL A 93 20.20 2.67 5.23
C VAL A 93 18.96 2.08 5.93
N ALA A 94 17.80 2.72 5.81
CA ALA A 94 16.55 2.27 6.41
C ALA A 94 16.04 0.94 5.81
N ALA A 95 16.28 0.70 4.52
CA ALA A 95 15.85 -0.51 3.84
C ALA A 95 16.69 -1.74 4.23
N HIS A 96 17.98 -1.56 4.56
CA HIS A 96 18.91 -2.66 4.78
C HIS A 96 18.70 -3.33 6.14
N PRO A 97 18.65 -4.69 6.22
CA PRO A 97 18.29 -5.42 7.43
C PRO A 97 19.22 -5.14 8.63
N GLU A 98 20.52 -5.03 8.40
CA GLU A 98 21.49 -4.84 9.50
C GLU A 98 21.55 -3.41 10.05
N THR A 99 21.16 -2.41 9.26
CA THR A 99 21.27 -0.99 9.66
C THR A 99 19.93 -0.39 10.06
N ARG A 100 18.82 -1.08 9.78
CA ARG A 100 17.47 -0.60 10.08
C ARG A 100 17.22 -0.43 11.57
N THR A 101 17.49 -1.46 12.37
CA THR A 101 17.30 -1.40 13.83
C THR A 101 18.10 -0.26 14.45
N PRO A 102 19.43 -0.14 14.21
CA PRO A 102 20.18 0.97 14.79
C PRO A 102 19.79 2.34 14.19
N PHE A 103 19.29 2.40 12.94
CA PHE A 103 18.70 3.61 12.37
C PHE A 103 17.44 4.09 13.12
N LEU A 104 16.58 3.16 13.54
CA LEU A 104 15.40 3.43 14.36
C LEU A 104 15.79 3.83 15.79
N GLU A 105 16.69 3.08 16.42
CA GLU A 105 17.17 3.34 17.79
C GLU A 105 17.88 4.69 17.91
N ALA A 106 18.58 5.13 16.86
CA ALA A 106 19.19 6.45 16.78
C ALA A 106 18.19 7.61 16.62
N GLY A 107 16.89 7.32 16.46
CA GLY A 107 15.85 8.35 16.32
C GLY A 107 15.95 9.17 15.04
N ILE A 108 16.67 8.69 14.01
CA ILE A 108 16.87 9.42 12.75
C ILE A 108 15.54 9.75 12.04
N PRO A 109 14.50 8.87 12.03
CA PRO A 109 13.21 9.21 11.42
C PRO A 109 12.56 10.49 11.96
N PHE A 110 12.80 10.87 13.22
CA PHE A 110 12.19 12.07 13.82
C PHE A 110 12.64 13.36 13.12
N TYR A 111 13.85 13.39 12.55
CA TYR A 111 14.35 14.53 11.77
C TYR A 111 13.56 14.77 10.48
N LEU A 112 12.73 13.81 10.04
CA LEU A 112 11.95 13.93 8.81
C LEU A 112 10.57 14.57 9.04
N PHE A 113 10.08 14.59 10.29
CA PHE A 113 8.74 15.08 10.60
C PHE A 113 8.55 16.57 10.31
N PRO A 114 9.53 17.47 10.53
CA PRO A 114 9.42 18.86 10.10
C PRO A 114 9.13 19.00 8.60
N PHE A 115 9.73 18.15 7.75
CA PHE A 115 9.48 18.15 6.31
C PHE A 115 8.06 17.70 5.96
N LEU A 116 7.59 16.64 6.60
CA LEU A 116 6.25 16.08 6.41
C LEU A 116 5.13 16.97 6.96
N ASN A 117 5.46 17.90 7.86
CA ASN A 117 4.55 18.90 8.40
C ASN A 117 4.41 20.17 7.55
N THR A 118 5.19 20.32 6.49
CA THR A 118 5.08 21.47 5.59
C THR A 118 3.79 21.44 4.76
N THR A 119 3.18 22.60 4.56
CA THR A 119 1.93 22.75 3.79
C THR A 119 2.11 23.45 2.44
N SER A 120 3.30 23.97 2.14
CA SER A 120 3.57 24.64 0.87
C SER A 120 3.41 23.69 -0.33
N GLU A 121 2.70 24.15 -1.36
CA GLU A 121 2.49 23.44 -2.63
C GLU A 121 3.62 23.68 -3.64
N ALA A 122 4.66 24.43 -3.28
CA ALA A 122 5.81 24.62 -4.16
C ALA A 122 6.48 23.27 -4.47
N LYS A 123 6.87 23.05 -5.74
CA LYS A 123 7.49 21.80 -6.21
C LYS A 123 8.69 21.33 -5.36
N SER A 124 9.47 22.28 -4.80
CA SER A 124 10.58 21.97 -3.89
C SER A 124 10.11 21.28 -2.62
N PHE A 125 8.99 21.74 -2.04
CA PHE A 125 8.38 21.14 -0.84
C PHE A 125 7.65 19.83 -1.14
N GLU A 126 6.99 19.71 -2.31
CA GLU A 126 6.40 18.45 -2.73
C GLU A 126 7.45 17.35 -2.87
N HIS A 127 8.56 17.64 -3.55
CA HIS A 127 9.68 16.72 -3.71
C HIS A 127 10.29 16.33 -2.37
N LEU A 128 10.44 17.30 -1.46
CA LEU A 128 10.93 17.07 -0.10
C LEU A 128 10.03 16.11 0.69
N ARG A 129 8.70 16.32 0.65
CA ARG A 129 7.73 15.45 1.34
C ARG A 129 7.72 14.05 0.76
N VAL A 130 7.66 13.90 -0.56
CA VAL A 130 7.68 12.58 -1.23
C VAL A 130 8.94 11.80 -0.87
N THR A 131 10.11 12.44 -0.90
CA THR A 131 11.38 11.77 -0.59
C THR A 131 11.45 11.37 0.89
N SER A 132 10.95 12.22 1.79
CA SER A 132 10.86 11.93 3.23
C SER A 132 9.92 10.75 3.51
N LEU A 133 8.75 10.71 2.85
CA LEU A 133 7.83 9.57 2.89
C LEU A 133 8.49 8.31 2.33
N GLY A 134 9.39 8.43 1.34
CA GLY A 134 10.15 7.31 0.80
C GLY A 134 11.01 6.60 1.85
N VAL A 135 11.58 7.34 2.80
CA VAL A 135 12.34 6.78 3.94
C VAL A 135 11.40 6.01 4.88
N LEU A 136 10.28 6.61 5.28
CA LEU A 136 9.27 5.95 6.11
C LEU A 136 8.65 4.73 5.41
N GLY A 137 8.44 4.81 4.10
CA GLY A 137 7.96 3.71 3.27
C GLY A 137 8.96 2.56 3.18
N ALA A 138 10.27 2.85 3.16
CA ALA A 138 11.30 1.81 3.21
C ALA A 138 11.28 1.05 4.55
N LEU A 139 11.06 1.77 5.66
CA LEU A 139 10.86 1.15 6.98
C LEU A 139 9.59 0.30 7.01
N ALA A 140 8.45 0.86 6.65
CA ALA A 140 7.15 0.17 6.69
C ALA A 140 7.05 -1.01 5.71
N LYS A 141 7.86 -1.02 4.64
CA LYS A 141 7.88 -2.13 3.67
C LYS A 141 8.38 -3.43 4.30
N VAL A 142 9.19 -3.32 5.34
CA VAL A 142 9.75 -4.45 6.06
C VAL A 142 8.65 -4.92 7.00
N ASP A 143 8.15 -6.13 6.76
CA ASP A 143 7.06 -6.73 7.53
C ASP A 143 7.58 -7.16 8.92
N ASP A 144 7.95 -6.17 9.75
CA ASP A 144 8.57 -6.28 11.08
C ASP A 144 7.76 -5.47 12.10
N THR A 145 7.20 -6.18 13.09
CA THR A 145 6.33 -5.63 14.12
C THR A 145 7.02 -4.58 15.00
N GLU A 146 8.35 -4.65 15.22
CA GLU A 146 9.05 -3.62 16.01
C GLU A 146 9.12 -2.28 15.26
N VAL A 147 9.27 -2.32 13.94
CA VAL A 147 9.17 -1.12 13.08
C VAL A 147 7.76 -0.54 13.18
N VAL A 148 6.72 -1.38 13.11
CA VAL A 148 5.33 -0.95 13.26
C VAL A 148 5.11 -0.28 14.61
N LYS A 149 5.54 -0.89 15.72
CA LYS A 149 5.45 -0.30 17.06
C LYS A 149 6.15 1.06 17.15
N PHE A 150 7.31 1.23 16.52
CA PHE A 150 7.99 2.52 16.44
C PHE A 150 7.15 3.57 15.68
N LEU A 151 6.62 3.22 14.51
CA LEU A 151 5.80 4.12 13.70
C LEU A 151 4.51 4.54 14.41
N LEU A 152 3.89 3.62 15.16
CA LEU A 152 2.70 3.90 16.00
C LEU A 152 3.02 4.89 17.12
N LYS A 153 4.13 4.71 17.84
CA LYS A 153 4.56 5.61 18.92
C LYS A 153 4.91 7.01 18.43
N SER A 154 5.24 7.15 17.14
CA SER A 154 5.78 8.37 16.54
C SER A 154 4.72 9.20 15.79
N GLU A 155 3.43 8.96 16.01
CA GLU A 155 2.31 9.67 15.35
C GLU A 155 2.37 9.65 13.80
N VAL A 156 2.96 8.60 13.22
CA VAL A 156 3.07 8.48 11.75
C VAL A 156 1.71 8.28 11.10
N ILE A 157 0.77 7.60 11.75
CA ILE A 157 -0.60 7.39 11.22
C ILE A 157 -1.33 8.73 11.03
N PRO A 158 -1.54 9.58 12.07
CA PRO A 158 -2.18 10.88 11.88
C PRO A 158 -1.52 11.73 10.79
N LEU A 159 -0.19 11.72 10.74
CA LEU A 159 0.59 12.43 9.72
C LEU A 159 0.28 11.91 8.30
N CYS A 160 0.29 10.60 8.11
CA CYS A 160 -0.02 9.99 6.82
C CYS A 160 -1.47 10.21 6.40
N LEU A 161 -2.43 10.12 7.33
CA LEU A 161 -3.84 10.39 7.04
C LEU A 161 -4.05 11.82 6.55
N ARG A 162 -3.39 12.82 7.15
CA ARG A 162 -3.42 14.21 6.65
C ARG A 162 -2.84 14.33 5.24
N ILE A 163 -1.72 13.66 4.96
CA ILE A 163 -1.10 13.67 3.62
C ILE A 163 -1.99 12.95 2.59
N MET A 164 -2.65 11.86 2.99
CA MET A 164 -3.62 11.15 2.15
C MET A 164 -4.80 12.02 1.75
N GLU A 165 -5.19 12.97 2.60
CA GLU A 165 -6.27 13.90 2.33
C GLU A 165 -5.85 15.06 1.41
N THR A 166 -4.74 15.75 1.73
CA THR A 166 -4.38 17.03 1.09
C THR A 166 -3.13 16.99 0.19
N GLY A 167 -2.37 15.90 0.17
CA GLY A 167 -1.12 15.82 -0.60
C GLY A 167 -1.29 15.72 -2.12
N CYS A 168 -0.18 15.86 -2.86
CA CYS A 168 -0.15 15.52 -4.28
C CYS A 168 -0.33 14.00 -4.49
N GLU A 169 -0.74 13.56 -5.69
CA GLU A 169 -1.03 12.15 -5.99
C GLU A 169 0.08 11.19 -5.54
N LEU A 170 1.34 11.55 -5.78
CA LEU A 170 2.49 10.73 -5.40
C LEU A 170 2.65 10.65 -3.88
N SER A 171 2.47 11.76 -3.16
CA SER A 171 2.50 11.77 -1.68
C SER A 171 1.35 10.95 -1.10
N LYS A 172 0.13 11.10 -1.65
CA LYS A 172 -1.04 10.30 -1.26
C LYS A 172 -0.77 8.81 -1.45
N THR A 173 -0.19 8.43 -2.59
CA THR A 173 0.15 7.03 -2.89
C THR A 173 1.11 6.44 -1.86
N VAL A 174 2.21 7.14 -1.54
CA VAL A 174 3.21 6.63 -0.57
C VAL A 174 2.65 6.63 0.85
N ALA A 175 1.91 7.67 1.26
CA ALA A 175 1.27 7.72 2.58
C ALA A 175 0.23 6.61 2.76
N THR A 176 -0.60 6.35 1.74
CA THR A 176 -1.57 5.24 1.77
C THR A 176 -0.85 3.89 1.84
N PHE A 177 0.27 3.73 1.11
CA PHE A 177 1.09 2.53 1.22
C PHE A 177 1.65 2.31 2.63
N ILE A 178 2.13 3.37 3.29
CA ILE A 178 2.65 3.28 4.68
C ILE A 178 1.52 2.87 5.64
N VAL A 179 0.36 3.52 5.57
CA VAL A 179 -0.79 3.18 6.43
C VAL A 179 -1.27 1.76 6.17
N HIS A 180 -1.35 1.34 4.91
CA HIS A 180 -1.67 -0.04 4.55
C HIS A 180 -0.67 -1.03 5.15
N LYS A 181 0.64 -0.77 5.03
CA LYS A 181 1.68 -1.63 5.59
C LYS A 181 1.61 -1.71 7.12
N ILE A 182 1.34 -0.60 7.80
CA ILE A 182 1.08 -0.61 9.24
C ILE A 182 -0.13 -1.49 9.57
N MET A 183 -1.22 -1.35 8.82
CA MET A 183 -2.42 -2.17 9.05
C MET A 183 -2.21 -3.65 8.78
N LEU A 184 -1.31 -4.06 7.88
CA LEU A 184 -1.04 -5.48 7.64
C LEU A 184 -0.52 -6.20 8.90
N ASP A 185 0.16 -5.49 9.79
CA ASP A 185 0.52 -6.01 11.10
C ASP A 185 -0.67 -5.95 12.07
N GLU A 186 -0.83 -6.99 12.90
CA GLU A 186 -1.94 -7.11 13.85
C GLU A 186 -1.94 -5.98 14.90
N VAL A 187 -0.77 -5.53 15.36
CA VAL A 187 -0.66 -4.42 16.31
C VAL A 187 -1.13 -3.11 15.66
N GLY A 188 -0.78 -2.90 14.38
CA GLY A 188 -1.19 -1.74 13.61
C GLY A 188 -2.69 -1.71 13.33
N LEU A 189 -3.28 -2.83 12.89
CA LEU A 189 -4.74 -2.91 12.69
C LEU A 189 -5.49 -2.67 14.00
N HIS A 190 -5.06 -3.32 15.09
CA HIS A 190 -5.69 -3.16 16.40
C HIS A 190 -5.63 -1.71 16.88
N HIS A 191 -4.51 -1.01 16.64
CA HIS A 191 -4.38 0.40 16.97
C HIS A 191 -5.39 1.29 16.23
N ILE A 192 -5.52 1.13 14.91
CA ILE A 192 -6.47 1.94 14.11
C ILE A 192 -7.92 1.63 14.50
N CYS A 193 -8.22 0.36 14.79
CA CYS A 193 -9.56 -0.06 15.19
C CYS A 193 -9.79 0.00 16.71
N ALA A 194 -8.86 0.59 17.48
CA ALA A 194 -8.93 0.57 18.95
C ALA A 194 -10.17 1.30 19.45
N THR A 195 -10.43 2.49 18.89
CA THR A 195 -11.58 3.34 19.22
C THR A 195 -12.33 3.77 17.96
N PRO A 196 -13.61 4.14 18.07
CA PRO A 196 -14.38 4.66 16.94
C PRO A 196 -13.73 5.88 16.31
N GLU A 197 -13.11 6.76 17.10
CA GLU A 197 -12.50 8.01 16.61
C GLU A 197 -11.36 7.73 15.61
N TYR A 198 -10.43 6.82 15.97
CA TYR A 198 -9.34 6.45 15.07
C TYR A 198 -9.84 5.73 13.81
N PHE A 199 -10.81 4.82 13.96
CA PHE A 199 -11.40 4.12 12.84
C PHE A 199 -12.10 5.08 11.87
N PHE A 200 -12.98 5.95 12.37
CA PHE A 200 -13.74 6.88 11.53
C PHE A 200 -12.84 7.97 10.91
N GLN A 201 -11.75 8.36 11.58
CA GLN A 201 -10.75 9.23 10.97
C GLN A 201 -10.14 8.57 9.73
N ALA A 202 -9.67 7.32 9.84
CA ALA A 202 -9.09 6.59 8.71
C ALA A 202 -10.13 6.31 7.60
N ALA A 203 -11.33 5.84 7.98
CA ALA A 203 -12.40 5.53 7.04
C ALA A 203 -12.89 6.76 6.27
N SER A 204 -13.02 7.92 6.94
CA SER A 204 -13.44 9.16 6.29
C SER A 204 -12.40 9.64 5.27
N VAL A 205 -11.11 9.58 5.60
CA VAL A 205 -10.04 9.94 4.65
C VAL A 205 -10.07 9.02 3.44
N LEU A 206 -10.19 7.70 3.65
CA LEU A 206 -10.30 6.74 2.55
C LEU A 206 -11.56 6.98 1.69
N ALA A 207 -12.69 7.35 2.30
CA ALA A 207 -13.92 7.67 1.57
C ALA A 207 -13.75 8.91 0.69
N ASN A 208 -13.15 9.98 1.22
CA ASN A 208 -12.84 11.19 0.45
C ASN A 208 -11.89 10.89 -0.71
N MET A 209 -10.91 10.01 -0.52
CA MET A 209 -10.03 9.56 -1.59
C MET A 209 -10.76 8.80 -2.68
N VAL A 210 -11.72 7.92 -2.31
CA VAL A 210 -12.55 7.22 -3.31
C VAL A 210 -13.36 8.21 -4.15
N ILE A 211 -13.94 9.24 -3.53
CA ILE A 211 -14.67 10.29 -4.24
C ILE A 211 -13.72 11.02 -5.20
N ALA A 212 -12.54 11.45 -4.75
CA ALA A 212 -11.58 12.11 -5.62
C ALA A 212 -11.12 11.22 -6.80
N LEU A 213 -11.04 9.91 -6.59
CA LEU A 213 -10.64 8.94 -7.62
C LEU A 213 -11.72 8.74 -8.70
N THR A 214 -13.00 9.06 -8.45
CA THR A 214 -14.02 9.02 -9.51
C THR A 214 -13.83 10.16 -10.51
N GLU A 215 -13.36 11.32 -10.04
CA GLU A 215 -13.09 12.49 -10.87
C GLU A 215 -11.72 12.42 -11.55
N GLN A 216 -10.69 11.99 -10.81
CA GLN A 216 -9.31 11.87 -11.29
C GLN A 216 -8.78 10.46 -11.00
N PRO A 217 -9.00 9.50 -11.92
CA PRO A 217 -8.62 8.11 -11.71
C PRO A 217 -7.11 7.92 -11.60
N SER A 218 -6.67 7.22 -10.55
CA SER A 218 -5.29 6.73 -10.39
C SER A 218 -5.31 5.27 -9.95
N THR A 219 -4.90 4.38 -10.86
CA THR A 219 -4.92 2.91 -10.63
C THR A 219 -4.04 2.50 -9.46
N ARG A 220 -2.88 3.14 -9.31
CA ARG A 220 -1.92 2.86 -8.24
C ARG A 220 -2.47 3.29 -6.88
N LEU A 221 -3.05 4.48 -6.80
CA LEU A 221 -3.65 4.96 -5.55
C LEU A 221 -4.88 4.13 -5.18
N LEU A 222 -5.76 3.86 -6.15
CA LEU A 222 -6.96 3.05 -5.97
C LEU A 222 -6.62 1.66 -5.41
N LYS A 223 -5.58 1.00 -5.94
CA LYS A 223 -5.12 -0.29 -5.43
C LYS A 223 -4.83 -0.23 -3.92
N HIS A 224 -4.07 0.78 -3.48
CA HIS A 224 -3.76 0.93 -2.06
C HIS A 224 -5.01 1.25 -1.21
N VAL A 225 -5.92 2.07 -1.71
CA VAL A 225 -7.19 2.39 -1.03
C VAL A 225 -8.04 1.13 -0.84
N ILE A 226 -8.18 0.29 -1.88
CA ILE A 226 -8.92 -0.97 -1.78
C ILE A 226 -8.24 -1.91 -0.78
N CYS A 227 -6.92 -2.04 -0.84
CA CYS A 227 -6.16 -2.83 0.12
C CYS A 227 -6.38 -2.37 1.58
N CYS A 228 -6.45 -1.05 1.82
CA CYS A 228 -6.80 -0.53 3.15
C CYS A 228 -8.19 -0.99 3.62
N TYR A 229 -9.21 -0.87 2.78
CA TYR A 229 -10.56 -1.33 3.13
C TYR A 229 -10.63 -2.83 3.38
N LEU A 230 -9.95 -3.64 2.56
CA LEU A 230 -9.87 -5.09 2.75
C LEU A 230 -9.23 -5.45 4.09
N ARG A 231 -8.15 -4.77 4.46
CA ARG A 231 -7.50 -5.03 5.75
C ARG A 231 -8.35 -4.56 6.93
N LEU A 232 -9.04 -3.43 6.81
CA LEU A 232 -9.97 -2.97 7.86
C LEU A 232 -11.10 -3.97 8.13
N THR A 233 -11.55 -4.73 7.12
CA THR A 233 -12.60 -5.74 7.33
C THR A 233 -12.17 -6.97 8.12
N ASP A 234 -10.87 -7.14 8.38
CA ASP A 234 -10.40 -8.21 9.26
C ASP A 234 -10.73 -7.93 10.74
N ASP A 235 -10.94 -6.65 11.13
CA ASP A 235 -11.50 -6.32 12.45
C ASP A 235 -13.04 -6.43 12.42
N PRO A 236 -13.67 -7.25 13.28
CA PRO A 236 -15.11 -7.47 13.25
C PRO A 236 -15.96 -6.20 13.44
N ARG A 237 -15.47 -5.23 14.23
CA ARG A 237 -16.17 -3.96 14.52
C ARG A 237 -16.10 -3.05 13.30
N ALA A 238 -14.92 -2.91 12.71
CA ALA A 238 -14.71 -2.19 11.47
C ALA A 238 -15.51 -2.80 10.31
N CYS A 239 -15.52 -4.14 10.18
CA CYS A 239 -16.34 -4.85 9.19
C CYS A 239 -17.83 -4.50 9.32
N THR A 240 -18.36 -4.49 10.55
CA THR A 240 -19.76 -4.13 10.82
C THR A 240 -20.06 -2.70 10.40
N ALA A 241 -19.18 -1.75 10.73
CA ALA A 241 -19.33 -0.35 10.32
C ALA A 241 -19.22 -0.16 8.79
N LEU A 242 -18.30 -0.86 8.13
CA LEU A 242 -18.10 -0.74 6.67
C LEU A 242 -19.30 -1.27 5.87
N ARG A 243 -20.13 -2.17 6.42
CA ARG A 243 -21.38 -2.58 5.77
C ARG A 243 -22.32 -1.41 5.50
N THR A 244 -22.34 -0.39 6.36
CA THR A 244 -23.16 0.81 6.19
C THR A 244 -22.40 2.00 5.62
N HIS A 245 -21.08 2.07 5.80
CA HIS A 245 -20.27 3.26 5.47
C HIS A 245 -19.32 3.10 4.27
N LEU A 246 -19.26 1.93 3.61
CA LEU A 246 -18.41 1.77 2.41
C LEU A 246 -18.92 2.66 1.25
N PRO A 247 -18.04 3.44 0.58
CA PRO A 247 -18.41 4.28 -0.55
C PRO A 247 -19.11 3.52 -1.69
N GLU A 248 -20.18 4.10 -2.24
CA GLU A 248 -20.97 3.50 -3.31
C GLU A 248 -20.16 3.24 -4.60
N ALA A 249 -19.19 4.11 -4.91
CA ALA A 249 -18.31 3.97 -6.07
C ALA A 249 -17.48 2.68 -6.05
N LEU A 250 -17.22 2.11 -4.86
CA LEU A 250 -16.58 0.80 -4.72
C LEU A 250 -17.57 -0.36 -4.94
N ARG A 251 -18.88 -0.12 -4.88
CA ARG A 251 -19.93 -1.16 -4.96
C ARG A 251 -20.58 -1.28 -6.33
N ASN A 252 -20.60 -0.21 -7.12
CA ASN A 252 -21.41 -0.11 -8.34
C ASN A 252 -20.62 -0.27 -9.66
N GLY A 253 -19.38 -0.77 -9.60
CA GLY A 253 -18.54 -0.99 -10.78
C GLY A 253 -17.89 0.26 -11.38
N THR A 254 -17.94 1.42 -10.69
CA THR A 254 -17.32 2.68 -11.17
C THR A 254 -15.86 2.50 -11.59
N PHE A 255 -15.10 1.64 -10.90
CA PHE A 255 -13.67 1.43 -11.15
C PHE A 255 -13.33 0.20 -12.01
N ASP A 256 -14.31 -0.46 -12.62
CA ASP A 256 -14.09 -1.70 -13.40
C ASP A 256 -13.06 -1.52 -14.52
N SER A 257 -13.09 -0.37 -15.22
CA SER A 257 -12.13 -0.04 -16.27
C SER A 257 -10.69 0.07 -15.75
N CYS A 258 -10.52 0.66 -14.55
CA CYS A 258 -9.22 0.86 -13.90
C CYS A 258 -8.61 -0.46 -13.43
N LEU A 259 -9.44 -1.40 -13.00
CA LEU A 259 -9.01 -2.66 -12.40
C LEU A 259 -8.73 -3.77 -13.41
N ARG A 260 -9.31 -3.70 -14.62
CA ARG A 260 -9.02 -4.63 -15.72
C ARG A 260 -7.57 -4.55 -16.22
N VAL A 261 -6.90 -3.42 -16.01
CA VAL A 261 -5.51 -3.19 -16.45
C VAL A 261 -4.49 -3.79 -15.46
N VAL A 262 -4.92 -4.25 -14.29
CA VAL A 262 -4.02 -4.80 -13.26
C VAL A 262 -3.70 -6.27 -13.58
N GLU A 263 -2.52 -6.51 -14.14
CA GLU A 263 -2.05 -7.83 -14.62
C GLU A 263 -1.86 -8.90 -13.52
N ASP A 264 -1.96 -8.53 -12.23
CA ASP A 264 -1.79 -9.48 -11.11
C ASP A 264 -2.88 -9.31 -10.03
N PRO A 265 -3.94 -10.15 -10.04
CA PRO A 265 -5.00 -10.16 -9.03
C PRO A 265 -4.62 -10.92 -7.76
N ALA A 266 -3.35 -11.32 -7.55
CA ALA A 266 -2.95 -12.05 -6.36
C ALA A 266 -3.26 -11.31 -5.03
N TRP A 267 -3.32 -9.99 -5.04
CA TRP A 267 -3.69 -9.19 -3.86
C TRP A 267 -5.21 -9.18 -3.56
N LEU A 268 -6.05 -9.65 -4.49
CA LEU A 268 -7.50 -9.85 -4.31
C LEU A 268 -7.85 -11.30 -3.91
N SER A 269 -6.85 -12.15 -3.64
CA SER A 269 -7.02 -13.59 -3.41
C SER A 269 -7.82 -13.98 -2.15
N ASN A 270 -8.26 -13.02 -1.33
CA ASN A 270 -9.08 -13.28 -0.15
C ASN A 270 -10.58 -13.31 -0.53
N GLU A 271 -10.98 -14.36 -1.27
CA GLU A 271 -12.30 -14.52 -1.91
C GLU A 271 -13.48 -14.41 -0.92
N ALA A 272 -13.32 -14.89 0.31
CA ALA A 272 -14.37 -14.82 1.35
C ALA A 272 -14.67 -13.38 1.80
N LEU A 273 -13.65 -12.51 1.83
CA LEU A 273 -13.78 -11.09 2.21
C LEU A 273 -14.37 -10.25 1.07
N CYS A 274 -13.96 -10.51 -0.18
CA CYS A 274 -14.59 -9.89 -1.36
C CYS A 274 -16.09 -10.20 -1.43
N CYS A 275 -16.50 -11.45 -1.16
CA CYS A 275 -17.91 -11.83 -1.10
C CYS A 275 -18.69 -11.14 0.05
N SER A 276 -18.03 -10.81 1.16
CA SER A 276 -18.66 -10.14 2.31
C SER A 276 -18.88 -8.63 2.10
N LEU A 277 -18.01 -7.98 1.32
CA LEU A 277 -18.10 -6.56 0.95
C LEU A 277 -18.92 -6.32 -0.33
N PHE A 278 -18.94 -7.28 -1.24
CA PHE A 278 -19.56 -7.16 -2.57
C PHE A 278 -20.53 -8.33 -2.85
N PRO A 279 -21.72 -8.35 -2.19
CA PRO A 279 -22.69 -9.42 -2.36
C PRO A 279 -23.30 -9.51 -3.77
N PHE A 280 -23.18 -8.44 -4.58
CA PHE A 280 -23.59 -8.39 -5.98
C PHE A 280 -22.36 -8.41 -6.91
N GLY A 281 -21.65 -9.53 -6.91
CA GLY A 281 -20.74 -9.95 -7.98
C GLY A 281 -19.83 -8.88 -8.58
N TRP A 282 -18.65 -8.68 -7.98
CA TRP A 282 -17.54 -8.05 -8.70
C TRP A 282 -17.15 -8.93 -9.91
N PRO A 283 -16.96 -8.40 -11.13
CA PRO A 283 -16.54 -9.18 -12.29
C PRO A 283 -15.17 -9.88 -12.16
N VAL A 284 -14.43 -9.69 -11.06
CA VAL A 284 -13.15 -10.38 -10.77
C VAL A 284 -13.36 -11.79 -10.24
N CYS A 285 -14.50 -12.11 -9.60
CA CYS A 285 -14.83 -13.49 -9.19
C CYS A 285 -14.85 -14.48 -10.37
N VAL A 286 -15.01 -14.00 -11.61
CA VAL A 286 -15.05 -14.84 -12.81
C VAL A 286 -13.65 -15.30 -13.26
N MET A 287 -12.57 -14.61 -12.90
CA MET A 287 -11.22 -14.98 -13.35
C MET A 287 -10.51 -16.01 -12.44
N GLN A 288 -10.84 -16.06 -11.15
CA GLN A 288 -10.14 -16.92 -10.17
C GLN A 288 -10.83 -18.27 -9.88
N ALA A 289 -12.06 -18.47 -10.38
CA ALA A 289 -12.83 -19.71 -10.26
C ALA A 289 -12.18 -20.98 -10.89
N ARG A 290 -10.99 -20.88 -11.50
CA ARG A 290 -10.26 -22.02 -12.08
C ARG A 290 -9.45 -22.84 -11.08
N ARG A 291 -9.37 -22.50 -9.78
CA ARG A 291 -8.40 -23.14 -8.87
C ARG A 291 -8.81 -23.59 -7.46
N CYS A 292 -10.07 -23.53 -7.01
CA CYS A 292 -10.38 -23.93 -5.63
C CYS A 292 -11.55 -24.92 -5.47
N SER A 293 -11.28 -26.04 -4.79
CA SER A 293 -12.22 -27.11 -4.40
C SER A 293 -13.07 -26.76 -3.16
N VAL A 294 -12.93 -25.56 -2.61
CA VAL A 294 -13.53 -25.15 -1.32
C VAL A 294 -14.89 -24.44 -1.49
N CYS A 295 -15.27 -24.03 -2.70
CA CYS A 295 -16.57 -23.37 -2.98
C CYS A 295 -17.81 -24.26 -2.83
N ILE A 296 -17.66 -25.56 -2.55
CA ILE A 296 -18.80 -26.48 -2.41
C ILE A 296 -19.56 -26.25 -1.09
N SER A 297 -18.92 -25.72 -0.04
CA SER A 297 -19.58 -25.55 1.27
C SER A 297 -20.32 -24.22 1.44
N THR A 298 -19.94 -23.16 0.71
CA THR A 298 -20.59 -21.84 0.78
C THR A 298 -21.89 -21.76 -0.02
N ALA A 299 -22.18 -22.74 -0.88
CA ALA A 299 -23.44 -22.86 -1.61
C ALA A 299 -24.66 -23.06 -0.68
N LEU A 300 -24.45 -23.55 0.56
CA LEU A 300 -25.52 -23.73 1.54
C LEU A 300 -25.97 -22.43 2.21
N CYS A 301 -25.12 -21.38 2.23
CA CYS A 301 -25.50 -20.08 2.80
C CYS A 301 -26.29 -19.19 1.82
N ILE A 302 -26.23 -19.47 0.51
CA ILE A 302 -26.94 -18.69 -0.52
C ILE A 302 -28.43 -19.11 -0.62
N HIS A 303 -28.78 -20.29 -0.10
CA HIS A 303 -30.14 -20.85 -0.14
C HIS A 303 -31.20 -20.04 0.62
N SER A 304 -30.81 -19.13 1.52
CA SER A 304 -31.74 -18.34 2.34
C SER A 304 -32.04 -16.94 1.80
N TRP A 305 -31.41 -16.51 0.71
CA TRP A 305 -31.54 -15.13 0.18
C TRP A 305 -32.23 -15.02 -1.18
N PHE A 306 -32.39 -16.11 -1.94
CA PHE A 306 -32.99 -16.07 -3.28
C PHE A 306 -34.29 -16.90 -3.35
N GLY A 307 -35.33 -16.31 -3.96
CA GLY A 307 -36.59 -16.95 -4.29
C GLY A 307 -36.44 -18.09 -5.33
N PRO A 308 -37.55 -18.77 -5.69
CA PRO A 308 -37.50 -20.08 -6.33
C PRO A 308 -36.92 -20.02 -7.76
N PHE A 309 -35.96 -20.91 -8.04
CA PHE A 309 -35.41 -21.15 -9.37
C PHE A 309 -36.47 -21.70 -10.34
N GLN A 310 -36.46 -21.27 -11.61
CA GLN A 310 -37.20 -21.92 -12.69
C GLN A 310 -36.49 -23.19 -13.16
N VAL A 311 -37.14 -24.34 -13.00
CA VAL A 311 -36.72 -25.62 -13.59
C VAL A 311 -37.35 -25.74 -14.98
N LEU A 312 -36.55 -25.95 -16.02
CA LEU A 312 -37.05 -26.14 -17.38
C LEU A 312 -37.66 -27.55 -17.55
N PRO A 313 -38.83 -27.70 -18.18
CA PRO A 313 -39.44 -29.00 -18.40
C PRO A 313 -38.75 -29.72 -19.57
N GLY A 314 -38.11 -30.86 -19.30
CA GLY A 314 -37.53 -31.70 -20.37
C GLY A 314 -36.34 -32.60 -19.99
N SER A 315 -35.78 -32.53 -18.78
CA SER A 315 -34.70 -33.45 -18.34
C SER A 315 -35.20 -34.41 -17.27
N MET A 316 -35.94 -35.44 -17.68
CA MET A 316 -36.12 -36.64 -16.87
C MET A 316 -35.44 -37.81 -17.58
N ASP A 317 -34.14 -37.90 -17.40
CA ASP A 317 -33.44 -39.16 -17.23
C ASP A 317 -32.41 -38.92 -16.14
N GLY A 318 -32.37 -39.84 -15.17
CA GLY A 318 -31.79 -39.64 -13.85
C GLY A 318 -30.38 -39.07 -13.83
N GLU A 319 -30.11 -38.28 -12.78
CA GLU A 319 -28.82 -37.72 -12.34
C GLU A 319 -28.41 -36.31 -12.80
N VAL A 320 -29.17 -35.61 -13.67
CA VAL A 320 -28.74 -34.27 -14.13
C VAL A 320 -29.86 -33.22 -14.02
N ILE A 321 -29.61 -32.16 -13.23
CA ILE A 321 -30.44 -30.95 -13.19
C ILE A 321 -29.70 -29.83 -13.96
N TRP A 322 -30.35 -29.27 -14.98
CA TRP A 322 -29.87 -28.08 -15.68
C TRP A 322 -30.53 -26.84 -15.09
N ALA A 323 -29.72 -25.93 -14.53
CA ALA A 323 -30.17 -24.60 -14.10
C ALA A 323 -29.55 -23.51 -14.97
N ARG A 324 -30.37 -22.52 -15.37
CA ARG A 324 -29.94 -21.36 -16.14
C ARG A 324 -29.78 -20.16 -15.23
N CYS A 325 -28.58 -19.57 -15.18
CA CYS A 325 -28.34 -18.31 -14.49
C CYS A 325 -28.83 -17.15 -15.38
N GLU A 326 -29.84 -16.40 -14.94
CA GLU A 326 -30.42 -15.29 -15.71
C GLU A 326 -29.45 -14.12 -15.94
N ILE A 327 -28.39 -14.01 -15.13
CA ILE A 327 -27.42 -12.91 -15.23
C ILE A 327 -26.32 -13.20 -16.27
N CYS A 328 -25.90 -14.46 -16.46
CA CYS A 328 -24.79 -14.80 -17.35
C CYS A 328 -25.17 -15.65 -18.58
N SER A 329 -26.44 -16.08 -18.69
CA SER A 329 -26.95 -16.91 -19.80
C SER A 329 -26.12 -18.17 -20.10
N ARG A 330 -25.38 -18.71 -19.12
CA ARG A 330 -24.66 -19.99 -19.25
C ARG A 330 -25.37 -21.10 -18.49
N PHE A 331 -25.34 -22.30 -19.07
CA PHE A 331 -25.79 -23.54 -18.45
C PHE A 331 -24.67 -24.12 -17.60
N GLN A 332 -24.98 -24.53 -16.37
CA GLN A 332 -24.05 -25.25 -15.50
C GLN A 332 -24.56 -26.67 -15.19
N HIS A 333 -23.62 -27.61 -15.16
CA HIS A 333 -23.84 -29.04 -14.94
C HIS A 333 -23.60 -29.38 -13.47
N PHE A 334 -24.54 -30.05 -12.82
CA PHE A 334 -24.37 -30.58 -11.47
C PHE A 334 -24.38 -32.11 -11.50
N SER A 335 -23.31 -32.73 -10.98
CA SER A 335 -23.24 -34.17 -10.73
C SER A 335 -23.10 -34.39 -9.23
N PHE A 336 -24.10 -35.01 -8.61
CA PHE A 336 -24.04 -35.38 -7.20
C PHE A 336 -23.25 -36.69 -7.06
N LEU A 337 -22.01 -36.60 -6.58
CA LEU A 337 -21.25 -37.78 -6.17
C LEU A 337 -21.76 -38.28 -4.81
N GLY A 338 -22.55 -39.35 -4.86
CA GLY A 338 -22.68 -40.33 -3.78
C GLY A 338 -23.29 -39.84 -2.46
N GLY A 339 -24.61 -39.95 -2.33
CA GLY A 339 -25.29 -39.88 -1.04
C GLY A 339 -26.75 -39.43 -1.14
N GLN A 340 -27.67 -40.38 -0.95
CA GLN A 340 -29.13 -40.27 -0.84
C GLN A 340 -29.77 -38.88 -0.99
N ILE A 341 -30.64 -38.74 -1.99
CA ILE A 341 -31.62 -37.66 -2.13
C ILE A 341 -32.54 -37.66 -0.89
N PRO A 342 -32.62 -36.59 -0.08
CA PRO A 342 -33.66 -36.49 0.93
C PRO A 342 -34.99 -36.23 0.22
N THR A 343 -35.84 -37.25 0.14
CA THR A 343 -37.18 -37.25 -0.47
C THR A 343 -38.20 -36.33 0.23
N LYS A 344 -37.78 -35.43 1.13
CA LYS A 344 -38.68 -34.59 1.94
C LYS A 344 -39.04 -33.23 1.34
N PHE A 345 -38.50 -32.84 0.18
CA PHE A 345 -38.72 -31.49 -0.38
C PHE A 345 -39.44 -31.43 -1.74
N TRP A 346 -40.08 -32.51 -2.17
CA TRP A 346 -40.82 -32.52 -3.44
C TRP A 346 -42.31 -32.78 -3.16
N ARG A 347 -43.12 -31.71 -3.14
CA ARG A 347 -44.55 -31.81 -3.49
C ARG A 347 -44.72 -31.26 -4.90
N PRO A 348 -45.35 -32.00 -5.83
CA PRO A 348 -45.70 -31.47 -7.13
C PRO A 348 -46.89 -30.52 -6.95
N PHE A 349 -46.77 -29.29 -7.44
CA PHE A 349 -47.95 -28.51 -7.81
C PHE A 349 -48.14 -28.64 -9.31
N ALA A 350 -49.34 -29.05 -9.68
CA ALA A 350 -49.86 -29.13 -11.05
C ALA A 350 -50.04 -27.73 -11.64
#